data_AF-A0A1A2VDE1-F1
#
_entry.id   AF-A0A1A2VDE1-F1
#
_cell.length_a   1.000
_cell.length_b   1.000
_cell.length_c   1.000
_cell.angle_alpha   90.00
_cell.angle_beta   90.00
_cell.angle_gamma   90.00
#
_symmetry.space_group_name_H-M   'P 1'
#
loop_
_entity.id
_entity.type
_entity.pdbx_description
1 polymer ?
#
loop_
_entity_poly.entity_id
_entity_poly.type
_entity_poly.pdbx_seq_one_letter_code
_entity_poly.pdbx_strand_id
1 'polypeptide(L)'
;MSETKSVFADGPVLLADQYKMMDVLSELAGPDSLTWRGGIDTWNVGDAAVPAGVAVPGDGVLWRLQVNDNKGNGVVAYRGQYLHLTYGRLLVLDADEV
;
A
#
# COMPACT_ATOMS: atom_id res chain seq x y z
N MET A 1 23.28 1.18 16.32
CA MET A 1 22.54 1.28 15.05
C MET A 1 21.20 1.89 15.39
N SER A 2 20.80 2.98 14.72
CA SER A 2 19.44 3.51 14.91
C SER A 2 18.50 2.47 14.33
N GLU A 3 17.65 1.86 15.15
CA GLU A 3 16.56 1.02 14.64
C GLU A 3 15.65 1.93 13.81
N THR A 4 15.57 1.66 12.51
CA THR A 4 14.60 2.36 11.66
C THR A 4 13.21 1.96 12.14
N LYS A 5 12.46 2.93 12.66
CA LYS A 5 11.08 2.71 13.11
C LYS A 5 10.25 2.21 11.92
N SER A 6 9.53 1.11 12.12
CA SER A 6 8.62 0.54 11.11
C SER A 6 7.57 1.57 10.66
N VAL A 7 7.22 1.58 9.38
CA VAL A 7 6.15 2.42 8.81
C VAL A 7 4.80 2.09 9.44
N PHE A 8 4.58 0.87 9.95
CA PHE A 8 3.36 0.46 10.63
C PHE A 8 3.39 0.69 12.16
N ALA A 9 4.48 1.22 12.71
CA ALA A 9 4.66 1.31 14.16
C ALA A 9 3.64 2.23 14.86
N ASP A 10 3.06 3.19 14.12
CA ASP A 10 2.06 4.13 14.63
C ASP A 10 0.62 3.73 14.26
N GLY A 11 0.41 2.53 13.70
CA GLY A 11 -0.91 2.01 13.32
C GLY A 11 -1.13 1.95 11.80
N PRO A 12 -2.39 2.06 11.34
CA PRO A 12 -2.71 2.07 9.92
C PRO A 12 -1.99 3.19 9.15
N VAL A 13 -1.52 2.86 7.95
CA VAL A 13 -0.70 3.74 7.12
C VAL A 13 -1.54 4.25 5.95
N LEU A 14 -1.80 5.56 5.90
CA LEU A 14 -2.46 6.18 4.76
C LEU A 14 -1.55 6.12 3.53
N LEU A 15 -2.02 5.53 2.42
CA LEU A 15 -1.33 5.54 1.13
C LEU A 15 -1.59 6.86 0.39
N ALA A 16 -1.10 7.97 0.92
CA ALA A 16 -1.41 9.31 0.44
C ALA A 16 -0.87 9.60 -0.98
N ASP A 17 0.30 9.04 -1.29
CA ASP A 17 1.06 9.28 -2.51
C ASP A 17 2.03 8.13 -2.82
N GLN A 18 2.77 8.26 -3.91
CA GLN A 18 3.76 7.28 -4.35
C GLN A 18 4.90 7.05 -3.36
N TYR A 19 5.29 8.08 -2.60
CA TYR A 19 6.39 7.95 -1.65
C TYR A 19 5.98 7.05 -0.50
N LYS A 20 4.76 7.24 0.00
CA LYS A 20 4.24 6.41 1.09
C LYS A 20 4.04 4.95 0.68
N MET A 21 3.65 4.71 -0.58
CA MET A 21 3.58 3.35 -1.13
C MET A 21 4.97 2.71 -1.27
N MET A 22 5.98 3.48 -1.67
CA MET A 22 7.37 3.02 -1.75
C MET A 22 7.93 2.68 -0.37
N ASP A 23 7.67 3.50 0.65
CA ASP A 23 8.09 3.22 2.04
C ASP A 23 7.55 1.87 2.51
N VAL A 24 6.25 1.63 2.29
CA VAL A 24 5.61 0.34 2.61
C VAL A 24 6.27 -0.81 1.86
N LEU A 25 6.44 -0.68 0.54
CA LEU A 25 7.02 -1.74 -0.29
C LEU A 25 8.46 -2.06 0.14
N SER A 26 9.27 -1.03 0.44
CA SER A 26 10.63 -1.19 0.93
C SER A 26 10.69 -1.86 2.30
N GLU A 27 9.78 -1.53 3.22
CA GLU A 27 9.71 -2.24 4.51
C GLU A 27 9.35 -3.71 4.35
N LEU A 28 8.35 -4.01 3.52
CA LEU A 28 7.90 -5.39 3.31
C LEU A 28 8.92 -6.23 2.52
N ALA A 29 9.62 -5.62 1.57
CA ALA A 29 10.80 -6.18 0.89
C ALA A 29 11.86 -6.61 1.89
N GLY A 30 12.12 -5.75 2.88
CA GLY A 30 13.23 -5.95 3.81
C GLY A 30 14.57 -6.10 3.06
N PRO A 31 15.54 -6.81 3.63
CA PRO A 31 16.84 -7.02 2.99
C PRO A 31 16.85 -8.12 1.92
N ASP A 32 15.76 -8.89 1.75
CA ASP A 32 15.71 -10.05 0.86
C ASP A 32 15.14 -9.69 -0.52
N SER A 33 16.03 -9.40 -1.46
CA SER A 33 15.67 -9.10 -2.85
C SER A 33 15.24 -10.33 -3.67
N LEU A 34 15.37 -11.56 -3.15
CA LEU A 34 15.00 -12.78 -3.88
C LEU A 34 13.51 -13.12 -3.73
N THR A 35 12.84 -12.57 -2.71
CA THR A 35 11.41 -12.78 -2.49
C THR A 35 10.61 -11.64 -3.12
N TRP A 36 9.70 -11.97 -4.05
CA TRP A 36 8.78 -10.97 -4.59
C TRP A 36 7.76 -10.52 -3.53
N ARG A 37 7.84 -9.25 -3.13
CA ARG A 37 6.99 -8.68 -2.08
C ARG A 37 5.89 -7.76 -2.60
N GLY A 38 5.92 -7.39 -3.87
CA GLY A 38 4.91 -6.54 -4.44
C GLY A 38 5.37 -5.67 -5.61
N GLY A 39 4.51 -4.73 -5.97
CA GLY A 39 4.74 -3.73 -7.01
C GLY A 39 3.79 -2.54 -6.87
N ILE A 40 4.15 -1.46 -7.56
CA ILE A 40 3.34 -0.24 -7.66
C ILE A 40 3.02 -0.02 -9.13
N ASP A 41 1.74 0.15 -9.43
CA ASP A 41 1.25 0.53 -10.74
C ASP A 41 0.64 1.92 -10.69
N THR A 42 0.85 2.70 -11.76
CA THR A 42 0.23 4.02 -11.93
C THR A 42 -0.40 4.12 -13.31
N TRP A 43 -1.59 4.72 -13.38
CA TRP A 43 -2.24 5.03 -14.65
C TRP A 43 -3.12 6.27 -14.54
N ASN A 44 -3.29 6.96 -15.67
CA ASN A 44 -4.24 8.05 -15.78
C ASN A 44 -5.64 7.46 -16.02
N VAL A 45 -6.63 7.99 -15.30
CA VAL A 45 -8.00 7.45 -15.26
C VAL A 45 -8.84 7.93 -16.44
N GLY A 46 -8.33 8.83 -17.30
CA GLY A 46 -9.01 9.48 -18.45
C GLY A 46 -10.24 8.78 -19.04
N ASP A 47 -10.19 7.46 -19.31
CA ASP A 47 -11.34 6.60 -19.66
C ASP A 47 -11.29 5.19 -19.01
N ALA A 48 -10.49 4.99 -17.97
CA ALA A 48 -10.29 3.67 -17.35
C ALA A 48 -11.38 3.33 -16.33
N ALA A 49 -11.82 2.06 -16.30
CA ALA A 49 -12.73 1.58 -15.28
C ALA A 49 -12.06 1.65 -13.89
N VAL A 50 -12.61 2.50 -13.04
CA VAL A 50 -12.21 2.60 -11.62
C VAL A 50 -12.91 1.47 -10.87
N PRO A 51 -12.18 0.66 -10.08
CA PRO A 51 -12.80 -0.34 -9.23
C PRO A 51 -13.80 0.31 -8.26
N ALA A 52 -14.90 -0.39 -7.97
CA ALA A 52 -15.88 0.11 -7.01
C ALA A 52 -15.24 0.40 -5.64
N GLY A 53 -15.61 1.51 -5.02
CA GLY A 53 -15.07 1.95 -3.72
C GLY A 53 -13.75 2.74 -3.80
N VAL A 54 -13.07 2.76 -4.95
CA VAL A 54 -11.81 3.51 -5.10
C VAL A 54 -12.09 4.97 -5.44
N ALA A 55 -11.65 5.88 -4.57
CA ALA A 55 -11.71 7.31 -4.83
C ALA A 55 -10.69 7.72 -5.89
N VAL A 56 -11.14 8.49 -6.89
CA VAL A 56 -10.23 9.08 -7.89
C VAL A 56 -9.76 10.45 -7.40
N PRO A 57 -8.45 10.68 -7.27
CA PRO A 57 -7.93 11.99 -6.88
C PRO A 57 -8.19 13.04 -7.98
N GLY A 58 -8.23 14.32 -7.60
CA GLY A 58 -8.54 15.41 -8.54
C GLY A 58 -7.54 15.60 -9.68
N ASP A 59 -6.35 15.01 -9.58
CA ASP A 59 -5.34 14.96 -10.65
C ASP A 59 -5.62 13.87 -11.70
N GLY A 60 -6.63 13.01 -11.47
CA GLY A 60 -7.00 11.94 -12.39
C GLY A 60 -5.96 10.82 -12.49
N VAL A 61 -5.04 10.69 -11.52
CA VAL A 61 -4.01 9.65 -11.50
C VAL A 61 -4.30 8.66 -10.36
N LEU A 62 -4.49 7.39 -10.73
CA LEU A 62 -4.62 6.30 -9.77
C LEU A 62 -3.27 5.60 -9.59
N TRP A 63 -2.99 5.30 -8.32
CA TRP A 63 -1.87 4.50 -7.90
C TRP A 63 -2.39 3.27 -7.15
N ARG A 64 -1.79 2.13 -7.44
CA ARG A 64 -2.12 0.84 -6.83
C ARG A 64 -0.86 0.23 -6.25
N LEU A 65 -0.95 -0.19 -5.00
CA LEU A 65 0.05 -0.99 -4.32
C LEU A 65 -0.45 -2.44 -4.23
N GLN A 66 0.31 -3.37 -4.80
CA GLN A 66 0.08 -4.81 -4.66
C GLN A 66 1.20 -5.38 -3.79
N VAL A 67 0.90 -5.97 -2.65
CA VAL A 67 1.93 -6.45 -1.71
C VAL A 67 1.55 -7.74 -1.02
N ASN A 68 2.56 -8.53 -0.63
CA ASN A 68 2.38 -9.78 0.11
C ASN A 68 2.95 -9.67 1.53
N ASP A 69 2.26 -10.24 2.50
CA ASP A 69 2.80 -10.43 3.85
C ASP A 69 3.80 -11.61 3.93
N ASN A 70 4.35 -11.84 5.12
CA ASN A 70 5.30 -12.95 5.39
C ASN A 70 4.69 -14.34 5.31
N LYS A 71 3.36 -14.45 5.23
CA LYS A 71 2.62 -15.71 5.09
C LYS A 71 2.16 -15.93 3.65
N GLY A 72 2.50 -15.03 2.72
CA GLY A 72 2.13 -15.10 1.31
C GLY A 72 0.72 -14.58 1.02
N ASN A 73 0.05 -13.91 1.97
CA ASN A 73 -1.24 -13.29 1.69
C ASN A 73 -1.02 -11.99 0.93
N GLY A 74 -1.58 -11.90 -0.27
CA GLY A 74 -1.55 -10.71 -1.10
C GLY A 74 -2.71 -9.77 -0.82
N VAL A 75 -2.45 -8.47 -0.84
CA VAL A 75 -3.47 -7.42 -0.81
C VAL A 75 -3.24 -6.41 -1.92
N VAL A 76 -4.32 -5.76 -2.34
CA VAL A 76 -4.30 -4.67 -3.31
C VAL A 76 -4.91 -3.46 -2.64
N ALA A 77 -4.14 -2.38 -2.53
CA ALA A 77 -4.57 -1.12 -1.95
C ALA A 77 -4.37 0.02 -2.94
N TYR A 78 -5.21 1.04 -2.86
CA TYR A 78 -5.22 2.20 -3.73
C TYR A 78 -4.82 3.46 -2.97
N ARG A 79 -4.39 4.48 -3.71
CA ARG A 79 -4.12 5.80 -3.14
C ARG A 79 -5.33 6.30 -2.37
N GLY A 80 -5.10 6.78 -1.15
CA GLY A 80 -6.14 7.27 -0.23
C GLY A 80 -6.70 6.21 0.72
N GLN A 81 -6.43 4.92 0.51
CA GLN A 81 -6.76 3.86 1.46
C GLN A 81 -5.67 3.73 2.53
N TYR A 82 -6.02 3.07 3.63
CA TYR A 82 -5.09 2.73 4.69
C TYR A 82 -4.64 1.28 4.57
N LEU A 83 -3.36 1.05 4.86
CA LEU A 83 -2.80 -0.28 4.99
C LEU A 83 -2.40 -0.55 6.43
N HIS A 84 -2.89 -1.64 7.01
CA HIS A 84 -2.59 -2.02 8.38
C HIS A 84 -1.91 -3.39 8.43
N LEU A 85 -0.81 -3.49 9.17
CA LEU A 85 -0.12 -4.75 9.43
C LEU A 85 -0.41 -5.20 10.85
N THR A 86 -1.19 -6.27 11.01
CA THR A 86 -1.57 -6.81 12.32
C THR A 86 -1.33 -8.31 12.38
N TYR A 87 -0.69 -8.80 13.44
CA TYR A 87 -0.36 -10.23 13.63
C TYR A 87 0.32 -10.89 12.39
N GLY A 88 1.12 -10.10 11.67
CA GLY A 88 1.80 -10.50 10.44
C GLY A 88 0.89 -10.67 9.22
N ARG A 89 -0.30 -10.05 9.23
CA ARG A 89 -1.27 -10.02 8.14
C ARG A 89 -1.54 -8.58 7.69
N LEU A 90 -1.54 -8.36 6.39
CA LEU A 90 -1.92 -7.09 5.79
C LEU A 90 -3.44 -6.99 5.64
N LEU A 91 -3.98 -5.83 5.97
CA LEU A 91 -5.38 -5.46 5.83
C LEU A 91 -5.48 -4.10 5.12
N VAL A 92 -6.42 -3.99 4.19
CA VAL A 92 -6.79 -2.71 3.57
C VAL A 92 -8.00 -2.19 4.32
N LEU A 93 -7.94 -0.93 4.73
CA LEU A 93 -9.02 -0.23 5.40
C LEU A 93 -9.40 0.96 4.53
N ASP A 94 -10.71 1.15 4.33
CA ASP A 94 -11.21 2.36 3.68
C ASP A 94 -11.15 3.55 4.65
N ALA A 95 -11.22 4.77 4.12
CA ALA A 95 -11.03 5.99 4.91
C ALA A 95 -12.11 6.19 6.00
N ASP A 96 -13.26 5.52 5.87
CA ASP A 96 -14.36 5.52 6.83
C ASP A 96 -14.23 4.43 7.92
N GLU A 97 -13.24 3.55 7.81
CA GLU A 97 -13.00 2.45 8.75
C GLU A 97 -11.87 2.73 9.77
N VAL A 98 -11.23 3.91 9.72
CA VAL A 98 -10.05 4.29 10.53
C VAL A 98 -10.31 5.45 11.47
#